data_AF-A0A662SM24-F1
#
_entry.id   AF-A0A662SM24-F1
#
_cell.length_a   1.000
_cell.length_b   1.000
_cell.length_c   1.000
_cell.angle_alpha   90.00
_cell.angle_beta   90.00
_cell.angle_gamma   90.00
#
_symmetry.space_group_name_H-M   'P 1'
#
loop_
_entity.id
_entity.type
_entity.pdbx_description
1 polymer ?
#
loop_
_entity_poly.entity_id
_entity_poly.type
_entity_poly.pdbx_seq_one_letter_code
_entity_poly.pdbx_strand_id
1 'polypeptide(L)'
;MTLAIYPVYLSDLESGEPWTAVRRVLLWALASSIAVVAATVLLGEGTVGPLILKGEEYRDEMLDWIRTGRGPEGDPSLFLVPKLIEIAVFTVLSLASAGFLGLFLGSYLLNYMNFYVGCLFLRAEDWAVPALFGWPIYAIIRVVGYTCLGTFLSIPLLRRLGRTELSQGEAAGLLKVALVCIALDFLLKATVANAIYQPILRGAIGV
;
A
#
# COMPACT_ATOMS: atom_id res chain seq x y z
N MET A 1 -10.01 -3.51 -9.47
CA MET A 1 -9.49 -4.62 -8.63
C MET A 1 -10.24 -4.75 -7.31
N THR A 2 -10.62 -3.65 -6.64
CA THR A 2 -11.37 -3.66 -5.36
C THR A 2 -12.68 -4.47 -5.37
N LEU A 3 -13.45 -4.43 -6.46
CA LEU A 3 -14.70 -5.19 -6.60
C LEU A 3 -14.49 -6.72 -6.48
N ALA A 4 -13.29 -7.22 -6.76
CA ALA A 4 -12.99 -8.64 -6.68
C ALA A 4 -12.81 -9.12 -5.23
N ILE A 5 -12.30 -8.27 -4.34
CA ILE A 5 -12.01 -8.64 -2.93
C ILE A 5 -13.10 -8.20 -1.96
N TYR A 6 -13.83 -7.11 -2.27
CA TYR A 6 -14.77 -6.53 -1.33
C TYR A 6 -15.90 -7.48 -0.86
N PRO A 7 -16.55 -8.29 -1.72
CA PRO A 7 -17.59 -9.22 -1.26
C PRO A 7 -17.05 -10.26 -0.27
N VAL A 8 -15.83 -10.76 -0.52
CA VAL A 8 -15.16 -11.73 0.35
C VAL A 8 -14.80 -11.08 1.70
N TYR A 9 -14.23 -9.88 1.64
CA TYR A 9 -13.90 -9.07 2.83
C TYR A 9 -15.14 -8.77 3.68
N LEU A 10 -16.25 -8.39 3.05
CA LEU A 10 -17.51 -8.12 3.73
C LEU A 10 -18.06 -9.39 4.39
N SER A 11 -18.08 -10.51 3.66
CA SER A 11 -18.54 -11.80 4.19
C SER A 11 -17.75 -12.25 5.43
N ASP A 12 -16.45 -12.01 5.47
CA ASP A 12 -15.61 -12.36 6.63
C ASP A 12 -15.96 -11.50 7.85
N LEU A 13 -16.23 -10.21 7.65
CA LEU A 13 -16.64 -9.31 8.73
C LEU A 13 -18.06 -9.60 9.24
N GLU A 14 -18.98 -9.94 8.35
CA GLU A 14 -20.34 -10.38 8.70
C GLU A 14 -20.29 -11.68 9.50
N SER A 15 -19.32 -12.56 9.21
CA SER A 15 -19.08 -13.81 9.95
C SER A 15 -18.31 -13.63 11.27
N GLY A 16 -17.93 -12.39 11.62
CA GLY A 16 -17.18 -12.10 12.85
C GLY A 16 -15.71 -12.54 12.80
N GLU A 17 -15.11 -12.69 11.61
CA GLU A 17 -13.73 -13.13 11.39
C GLU A 17 -12.81 -12.00 10.89
N PRO A 18 -12.50 -10.97 11.70
CA PRO A 18 -11.73 -9.80 11.26
C PRO A 18 -10.32 -10.15 10.79
N TRP A 19 -9.67 -11.14 11.40
CA TRP A 19 -8.32 -11.55 11.00
C TRP A 19 -8.30 -12.33 9.69
N THR A 20 -9.37 -13.08 9.39
CA THR A 20 -9.53 -13.74 8.09
C THR A 20 -9.66 -12.68 6.98
N ALA A 21 -10.48 -11.65 7.21
CA ALA A 21 -10.64 -10.52 6.29
C ALA A 21 -9.29 -9.86 5.97
N VAL A 22 -8.48 -9.55 7.00
CA VAL A 22 -7.12 -8.98 6.83
C VAL A 22 -6.23 -9.88 5.97
N ARG A 23 -6.16 -11.18 6.29
CA ARG A 23 -5.31 -12.13 5.56
C ARG A 23 -5.69 -12.20 4.08
N ARG A 24 -6.98 -12.25 3.76
CA ARG A 24 -7.45 -12.30 2.37
C ARG A 24 -7.19 -10.99 1.61
N VAL A 25 -7.36 -9.84 2.26
CA VAL A 25 -6.99 -8.55 1.66
C VAL A 25 -5.47 -8.48 1.40
N LEU A 26 -4.63 -8.97 2.32
CA LEU A 26 -3.17 -9.01 2.10
C LEU A 26 -2.77 -9.95 0.97
N LEU A 27 -3.38 -11.13 0.87
CA LEU A 27 -3.17 -12.05 -0.25
C LEU A 27 -3.61 -11.43 -1.58
N TRP A 28 -4.76 -10.76 -1.59
CA TRP A 28 -5.24 -10.02 -2.76
C TRP A 28 -4.29 -8.87 -3.13
N ALA A 29 -3.77 -8.14 -2.15
CA ALA A 29 -2.79 -7.07 -2.39
C ALA A 29 -1.52 -7.63 -3.03
N LEU A 30 -0.99 -8.74 -2.51
CA LEU A 30 0.18 -9.42 -3.08
C LEU A 30 -0.08 -9.89 -4.52
N ALA A 31 -1.21 -10.57 -4.77
CA ALA A 31 -1.59 -11.02 -6.10
C ALA A 31 -1.75 -9.85 -7.08
N SER A 32 -2.35 -8.74 -6.61
CA SER A 32 -2.51 -7.51 -7.40
C SER A 32 -1.15 -6.88 -7.72
N SER A 33 -0.21 -6.89 -6.77
CA SER A 33 1.14 -6.40 -6.99
C SER A 33 1.88 -7.20 -8.05
N ILE A 34 1.84 -8.52 -7.96
CA ILE A 34 2.45 -9.40 -8.97
C ILE A 34 1.80 -9.17 -10.34
N ALA A 35 0.47 -9.05 -10.39
CA ALA A 35 -0.25 -8.82 -11.65
C ALA A 35 0.13 -7.50 -12.31
N VAL A 36 0.22 -6.40 -11.56
CA VAL A 36 0.62 -5.09 -12.11
C VAL A 36 2.08 -5.11 -12.56
N VAL A 37 2.99 -5.65 -11.75
CA VAL A 37 4.42 -5.76 -12.12
C VAL A 37 4.56 -6.62 -13.38
N ALA A 38 3.92 -7.78 -13.44
CA ALA A 38 3.96 -8.67 -14.60
C ALA A 38 3.36 -7.99 -15.84
N ALA A 39 2.22 -7.29 -15.71
CA ALA A 39 1.61 -6.55 -16.81
C ALA A 39 2.58 -5.48 -17.34
N THR A 40 3.23 -4.71 -16.47
CA THR A 40 4.21 -3.69 -16.88
C THR A 40 5.41 -4.32 -17.59
N VAL A 41 5.95 -5.43 -17.08
CA VAL A 41 7.11 -6.10 -17.68
C VAL A 41 6.75 -6.75 -19.03
N LEU A 42 5.57 -7.36 -19.15
CA LEU A 42 5.16 -8.11 -20.34
C LEU A 42 4.60 -7.22 -21.46
N LEU A 43 3.86 -6.17 -21.10
CA LEU A 43 3.17 -5.27 -22.06
C LEU A 43 3.91 -3.95 -22.29
N GLY A 44 4.94 -3.68 -21.48
CA GLY A 44 5.73 -2.45 -21.52
C GLY A 44 5.10 -1.29 -20.76
N GLU A 45 5.96 -0.40 -20.26
CA GLU A 45 5.53 0.75 -19.46
C GLU A 45 4.64 1.75 -20.23
N GLY A 46 4.84 1.90 -21.55
CA GLY A 46 4.03 2.81 -22.38
C GLY A 46 2.58 2.35 -22.56
N THR A 47 2.32 1.04 -22.46
CA THR A 47 0.97 0.48 -22.54
C THR A 47 0.26 0.55 -21.20
N VAL A 48 0.98 0.24 -20.12
CA VAL A 48 0.40 0.12 -18.78
C VAL A 48 0.33 1.46 -18.05
N GLY A 49 1.27 2.37 -18.27
CA GLY A 49 1.34 3.68 -17.60
C GLY A 49 0.05 4.49 -17.69
N PRO A 50 -0.54 4.68 -18.88
CA PRO A 50 -1.81 5.39 -19.04
C PRO A 50 -3.01 4.73 -18.34
N LEU A 51 -2.94 3.42 -18.06
CA LEU A 51 -3.99 2.68 -17.37
C LEU A 51 -3.90 2.81 -15.83
N ILE A 52 -2.74 3.21 -15.32
CA ILE A 52 -2.48 3.36 -13.89
C ILE A 52 -2.50 4.85 -13.54
N LEU A 53 -3.58 5.28 -12.89
CA LEU A 53 -3.73 6.66 -12.41
C LEU A 53 -2.53 7.04 -11.53
N LYS A 54 -1.91 8.19 -11.82
CA LYS A 54 -0.68 8.70 -11.18
C LYS A 54 0.57 7.81 -11.37
N GLY A 55 0.49 6.77 -12.21
CA GLY A 55 1.58 5.82 -12.44
C GLY A 55 2.86 6.47 -12.96
N GLU A 56 2.74 7.27 -14.04
CA GLU A 56 3.89 7.92 -14.68
C GLU A 56 4.52 9.01 -13.80
N GLU A 57 3.68 9.87 -13.20
CA GLU A 57 4.12 10.91 -12.26
C GLU A 57 4.87 10.31 -11.07
N TYR A 58 4.33 9.24 -10.48
CA TYR A 58 4.98 8.55 -9.36
C TYR A 58 6.27 7.85 -9.77
N ARG A 59 6.30 7.21 -10.94
CA ARG A 59 7.54 6.61 -11.49
C ARG A 59 8.62 7.68 -11.63
N ASP A 60 8.29 8.83 -12.20
CA ASP A 60 9.27 9.89 -12.47
C ASP A 60 9.79 10.50 -11.16
N GLU A 61 8.92 10.73 -10.18
CA GLU A 61 9.30 11.15 -8.82
C GLU A 61 10.26 10.14 -8.16
N MET A 62 9.95 8.85 -8.24
CA MET A 62 10.78 7.81 -7.63
C MET A 62 12.12 7.64 -8.35
N LEU A 63 12.16 7.73 -9.69
CA LEU A 63 13.41 7.69 -10.44
C LEU A 63 14.28 8.91 -10.15
N ASP A 64 13.70 10.10 -9.97
CA ASP A 64 14.44 11.29 -9.55
C ASP A 64 15.00 11.14 -8.13
N TRP A 65 14.21 10.59 -7.20
CA TRP A 65 14.68 10.27 -5.86
C TRP A 65 15.82 9.25 -5.88
N ILE A 66 15.74 8.19 -6.69
CA ILE A 66 16.84 7.21 -6.81
C ILE A 66 18.12 7.90 -7.30
N ARG A 67 18.04 8.84 -8.25
CA ARG A 67 19.20 9.55 -8.79
C ARG A 67 19.82 10.52 -7.78
N THR A 68 18.98 11.27 -7.08
CA THR A 68 19.40 12.48 -6.33
C THR A 68 19.39 12.30 -4.81
N GLY A 69 18.64 11.33 -4.30
CA GLY A 69 18.31 11.18 -2.88
C GLY A 69 17.41 12.28 -2.33
N ARG A 70 16.90 13.18 -3.18
CA ARG A 70 16.00 14.28 -2.80
C ARG A 70 14.55 13.88 -3.09
N GLY A 71 13.63 14.41 -2.30
CA GLY A 71 12.20 14.19 -2.47
C GLY A 71 11.51 13.61 -1.23
N PRO A 72 10.20 13.35 -1.33
CA PRO A 72 9.37 12.93 -0.19
C PRO A 72 9.66 11.51 0.28
N GLU A 73 10.55 10.75 -0.35
CA GLU A 73 10.82 9.39 0.06
C GLU A 73 11.74 9.30 1.29
N GLY A 74 12.62 10.29 1.50
CA GLY A 74 13.55 10.32 2.65
C GLY A 74 13.48 11.56 3.54
N ASP A 75 12.70 12.58 3.19
CA ASP A 75 12.60 13.83 3.96
C ASP A 75 11.28 13.94 4.74
N PRO A 76 11.31 13.81 6.09
CA PRO A 76 10.13 13.91 6.94
C PRO A 76 9.33 15.20 6.73
N SER A 77 9.98 16.32 6.43
CA SER A 77 9.29 17.59 6.22
C SER A 77 8.41 17.58 4.97
N LEU A 78 8.75 16.74 3.99
CA LEU A 78 8.04 16.63 2.71
C LEU A 78 6.95 15.56 2.73
N PHE A 79 7.09 14.49 3.54
CA PHE A 79 6.12 13.38 3.52
C PHE A 79 5.18 13.31 4.72
N LEU A 80 5.52 13.91 5.86
CA LEU A 80 4.74 13.75 7.09
C LEU A 80 3.31 14.30 6.92
N VAL A 81 3.17 15.55 6.45
CA VAL A 81 1.87 16.20 6.27
C VAL A 81 1.01 15.49 5.22
N PRO A 82 1.51 15.21 4.00
CA PRO A 82 0.74 14.43 3.02
C PRO A 82 0.28 13.07 3.54
N LYS A 83 1.15 12.37 4.29
CA LYS A 83 0.81 11.04 4.82
C LYS A 83 -0.25 11.12 5.92
N LEU A 84 -0.21 12.13 6.79
CA LEU A 84 -1.27 12.36 7.78
C LEU A 84 -2.62 12.66 7.12
N ILE A 85 -2.63 13.46 6.05
CA ILE A 85 -3.83 13.70 5.25
C ILE A 85 -4.35 12.41 4.62
N GLU A 86 -3.47 11.59 4.04
CA GLU A 86 -3.82 10.29 3.46
C GLU A 86 -4.44 9.35 4.51
N ILE A 87 -3.87 9.27 5.72
CA ILE A 87 -4.42 8.47 6.83
C ILE A 87 -5.79 9.00 7.24
N ALA A 88 -5.97 10.32 7.34
CA ALA A 88 -7.24 10.93 7.69
C ALA A 88 -8.32 10.65 6.64
N VAL A 89 -7.99 10.85 5.35
CA VAL A 89 -8.89 10.54 4.23
C VAL A 89 -9.24 9.06 4.22
N PHE A 90 -8.24 8.18 4.33
CA PHE A 90 -8.44 6.73 4.40
C PHE A 90 -9.37 6.34 5.56
N THR A 91 -9.19 6.97 6.73
CA THR A 91 -9.99 6.71 7.93
C THR A 91 -11.45 7.08 7.70
N VAL A 92 -11.70 8.29 7.19
CA VAL A 92 -13.06 8.78 6.90
C VAL A 92 -13.73 7.90 5.84
N LEU A 93 -13.03 7.58 4.75
CA LEU A 93 -13.55 6.73 3.68
C LEU A 93 -13.86 5.32 4.18
N SER A 94 -12.99 4.72 5.00
CA SER A 94 -13.20 3.38 5.55
C SER A 94 -14.42 3.34 6.47
N LEU A 95 -14.54 4.32 7.38
CA LEU A 95 -15.69 4.44 8.28
C LEU A 95 -17.00 4.64 7.53
N ALA A 96 -17.01 5.51 6.52
CA ALA A 96 -18.23 5.89 5.79
C ALA A 96 -18.75 4.79 4.84
N SER A 97 -17.93 3.81 4.49
CA SER A 97 -18.23 2.83 3.44
C SER A 97 -18.02 1.37 3.86
N ALA A 98 -17.90 1.11 5.16
CA ALA A 98 -17.57 -0.22 5.69
C ALA A 98 -16.32 -0.81 5.02
N GLY A 99 -15.32 0.04 4.80
CA GLY A 99 -14.03 -0.34 4.21
C GLY A 99 -13.97 -0.34 2.69
N PHE A 100 -15.09 -0.23 1.96
CA PHE A 100 -15.08 -0.27 0.49
C PHE A 100 -14.20 0.83 -0.13
N LEU A 101 -14.44 2.09 0.23
CA LEU A 101 -13.68 3.23 -0.29
C LEU A 101 -12.24 3.25 0.26
N GLY A 102 -12.02 2.69 1.45
CA GLY A 102 -10.68 2.46 1.99
C GLY A 102 -9.88 1.47 1.13
N LEU A 103 -10.48 0.33 0.78
CA LEU A 103 -9.89 -0.65 -0.14
C LEU A 103 -9.71 -0.10 -1.56
N PHE A 104 -10.60 0.78 -2.00
CA PHE A 104 -10.45 1.48 -3.29
C PHE A 104 -9.21 2.39 -3.27
N LEU A 105 -9.10 3.26 -2.26
CA LEU A 105 -7.94 4.11 -2.09
C LEU A 105 -6.65 3.28 -1.95
N GLY A 106 -6.67 2.22 -1.14
CA GLY A 106 -5.55 1.29 -1.00
C GLY A 106 -5.14 0.64 -2.32
N SER A 107 -6.11 0.20 -3.13
CA SER A 107 -5.86 -0.34 -4.47
C SER A 107 -5.21 0.69 -5.39
N TYR A 108 -5.70 1.93 -5.36
CA TYR A 108 -5.14 3.02 -6.15
C TYR A 108 -3.69 3.30 -5.77
N LEU A 109 -3.40 3.42 -4.47
CA LEU A 109 -2.04 3.63 -3.94
C LEU A 109 -1.10 2.47 -4.34
N LEU A 110 -1.58 1.24 -4.17
CA LEU A 110 -0.81 0.04 -4.46
C LEU A 110 -0.48 -0.07 -5.96
N ASN A 111 -1.41 0.28 -6.83
CA ASN A 111 -1.25 0.12 -8.28
C ASN A 111 -0.14 1.01 -8.86
N TYR A 112 -0.10 2.30 -8.53
CA TYR A 112 0.99 3.15 -9.05
C TYR A 112 2.35 2.77 -8.46
N MET A 113 2.39 2.29 -7.21
CA MET A 113 3.62 1.81 -6.60
C MET A 113 4.15 0.58 -7.34
N ASN A 114 3.28 -0.37 -7.66
CA ASN A 114 3.66 -1.57 -8.38
C ASN A 114 3.99 -1.31 -9.84
N PHE A 115 3.35 -0.31 -10.47
CA PHE A 115 3.73 0.14 -11.80
C PHE A 115 5.18 0.62 -11.81
N TYR A 116 5.57 1.46 -10.84
CA TYR A 116 6.96 1.87 -10.65
C TYR A 116 7.90 0.67 -10.47
N VAL A 117 7.54 -0.32 -9.64
CA VAL A 117 8.37 -1.52 -9.45
C VAL A 117 8.53 -2.28 -10.77
N GLY A 118 7.47 -2.43 -11.57
CA GLY A 118 7.56 -3.00 -12.92
C GLY A 118 8.51 -2.21 -13.82
N CYS A 119 8.49 -0.88 -13.74
CA CYS A 119 9.41 0.00 -14.46
C CYS A 119 10.88 -0.15 -13.99
N LEU A 120 11.12 -0.52 -12.72
CA LEU A 120 12.46 -0.89 -12.25
C LEU A 120 12.93 -2.20 -12.88
N PHE A 121 12.07 -3.23 -12.94
CA PHE A 121 12.41 -4.50 -13.59
C PHE A 121 12.80 -4.32 -15.06
N LEU A 122 12.14 -3.41 -15.78
CA LEU A 122 12.46 -3.09 -17.17
C LEU A 122 13.83 -2.40 -17.34
N ARG A 123 14.37 -1.77 -16.28
CA ARG A 123 15.61 -0.97 -16.32
C ARG A 123 16.78 -1.64 -15.61
N ALA A 124 16.52 -2.57 -14.71
CA ALA A 124 17.55 -3.21 -13.89
C ALA A 124 18.36 -4.22 -14.69
N GLU A 125 19.69 -4.19 -14.52
CA GLU A 125 20.59 -5.21 -15.07
C GLU A 125 20.42 -6.56 -14.35
N ASP A 126 20.20 -6.52 -13.03
CA ASP A 126 19.92 -7.67 -12.18
C ASP A 126 18.52 -7.59 -11.59
N TRP A 127 17.66 -8.56 -11.95
CA TRP A 127 16.27 -8.65 -11.50
C TRP A 127 16.15 -8.98 -10.00
N ALA A 128 17.21 -9.46 -9.35
CA ALA A 128 17.20 -9.71 -7.91
C ALA A 128 17.02 -8.41 -7.11
N VAL A 129 17.57 -7.29 -7.60
CA VAL A 129 17.48 -6.01 -6.89
C VAL A 129 16.05 -5.46 -6.84
N PRO A 130 15.32 -5.26 -7.96
CA PRO A 130 13.93 -4.81 -7.90
C PRO A 130 13.01 -5.84 -7.23
N ALA A 131 13.32 -7.14 -7.27
CA ALA A 131 12.56 -8.17 -6.54
C ALA A 131 12.66 -8.02 -5.02
N LEU A 132 13.86 -7.71 -4.49
CA LEU A 132 14.12 -7.62 -3.05
C LEU A 132 13.93 -6.20 -2.49
N PHE A 133 14.24 -5.19 -3.29
CA PHE A 133 14.30 -3.78 -2.86
C PHE A 133 13.31 -2.87 -3.59
N GLY A 134 12.58 -3.37 -4.60
CA GLY A 134 11.54 -2.59 -5.28
C GLY A 134 10.39 -2.21 -4.35
N TRP A 135 10.09 -3.05 -3.36
CA TRP A 135 9.19 -2.72 -2.26
C TRP A 135 9.98 -2.49 -0.97
N PRO A 136 10.12 -1.23 -0.54
CA PRO A 136 10.73 -0.96 0.74
C PRO A 136 9.95 -1.58 1.90
N ILE A 137 10.67 -2.03 2.93
CA ILE A 137 10.07 -2.72 4.08
C ILE A 137 9.01 -1.87 4.78
N TYR A 138 9.22 -0.54 4.83
CA TYR A 138 8.24 0.40 5.38
C TYR A 138 6.95 0.44 4.56
N ALA A 139 7.02 0.32 3.23
CA ALA A 139 5.84 0.22 2.38
C ALA A 139 5.06 -1.09 2.60
N ILE A 140 5.75 -2.22 2.83
CA ILE A 140 5.10 -3.50 3.15
C ILE A 140 4.38 -3.42 4.50
N ILE A 141 5.07 -2.91 5.53
CA ILE A 141 4.50 -2.71 6.87
C ILE A 141 3.30 -1.76 6.80
N ARG A 142 3.37 -0.71 5.97
CA ARG A 142 2.25 0.20 5.73
C ARG A 142 1.02 -0.53 5.19
N VAL A 143 1.16 -1.42 4.20
CA VAL A 143 0.01 -2.18 3.67
C VAL A 143 -0.66 -3.00 4.77
N VAL A 144 0.12 -3.63 5.64
CA VAL A 144 -0.41 -4.35 6.82
C VAL A 144 -1.15 -3.40 7.75
N GLY A 145 -0.54 -2.26 8.08
CA GLY A 145 -1.12 -1.26 8.97
C GLY A 145 -2.47 -0.71 8.47
N TYR A 146 -2.54 -0.29 7.22
CA TYR A 146 -3.76 0.22 6.61
C TYR A 146 -4.84 -0.86 6.47
N THR A 147 -4.45 -2.11 6.18
CA THR A 147 -5.41 -3.22 6.11
C THR A 147 -6.05 -3.49 7.47
N CYS A 148 -5.26 -3.56 8.54
CA CYS A 148 -5.77 -3.71 9.90
C CYS A 148 -6.63 -2.51 10.32
N LEU A 149 -6.20 -1.28 10.00
CA LEU A 149 -6.95 -0.06 10.30
C LEU A 149 -8.31 -0.04 9.59
N GLY A 150 -8.33 -0.27 8.28
CA GLY A 150 -9.55 -0.31 7.47
C GLY A 150 -10.53 -1.37 7.96
N THR A 151 -10.01 -2.55 8.34
CA THR A 151 -10.80 -3.63 8.95
C THR A 151 -11.44 -3.19 10.25
N PHE A 152 -10.66 -2.62 11.18
CA PHE A 152 -11.18 -2.10 12.44
C PHE A 152 -12.24 -1.01 12.25
N LEU A 153 -12.00 -0.07 11.32
CA LEU A 153 -12.89 1.04 11.02
C LEU A 153 -14.17 0.64 10.27
N SER A 154 -14.21 -0.55 9.68
CA SER A 154 -15.42 -1.03 8.98
C SER A 154 -16.50 -1.51 9.95
N ILE A 155 -16.10 -1.94 11.15
CA ILE A 155 -16.98 -2.58 12.15
C ILE A 155 -18.12 -1.67 12.63
N PRO A 156 -17.89 -0.38 12.98
CA PRO A 156 -18.97 0.50 13.47
C PRO A 156 -20.14 0.63 12.51
N LEU A 157 -19.86 0.77 11.20
CA LEU A 157 -20.92 0.90 10.20
C LEU A 157 -21.64 -0.44 9.99
N LEU A 158 -20.89 -1.55 9.87
CA LEU A 158 -21.51 -2.88 9.72
C LEU A 158 -22.39 -3.26 10.91
N ARG A 159 -21.96 -2.92 12.12
CA ARG A 159 -22.74 -3.13 13.35
C ARG A 159 -24.00 -2.26 13.36
N ARG A 160 -23.91 -0.99 12.96
CA ARG A 160 -25.08 -0.10 12.81
C ARG A 160 -26.09 -0.60 11.77
N LEU A 161 -25.61 -1.28 10.73
CA LEU A 161 -26.44 -1.91 9.71
C LEU A 161 -26.99 -3.28 10.13
N GLY A 162 -26.69 -3.76 11.34
CA GLY A 162 -27.12 -5.08 11.82
C GLY A 162 -26.48 -6.25 11.06
N ARG A 163 -25.36 -6.01 10.39
CA ARG A 163 -24.67 -7.00 9.54
C ARG A 163 -23.58 -7.79 10.27
N THR A 164 -23.18 -7.35 11.45
CA THR A 164 -22.19 -8.06 12.28
C THR A 164 -22.49 -7.82 13.75
N GLU A 165 -22.24 -8.83 14.58
CA GLU A 165 -22.29 -8.72 16.04
C GLU A 165 -20.95 -8.29 16.64
N LEU A 166 -19.88 -8.32 15.82
CA LEU A 166 -18.52 -8.01 16.23
C LEU A 166 -18.44 -6.64 16.92
N SER A 167 -17.82 -6.61 18.09
CA SER A 167 -17.55 -5.38 18.82
C SER A 167 -16.16 -4.82 18.48
N GLN A 168 -16.00 -3.51 18.65
CA GLN A 168 -14.68 -2.90 18.53
C GLN A 168 -13.70 -3.39 19.61
N GLY A 169 -14.20 -3.86 20.76
CA GLY A 169 -13.36 -4.47 21.81
C GLY A 169 -12.71 -5.76 21.34
N GLU A 170 -13.49 -6.64 20.69
CA GLU A 170 -12.99 -7.90 20.11
C GLU A 170 -11.99 -7.65 18.98
N ALA A 171 -12.16 -6.55 18.23
CA ALA A 171 -11.25 -6.14 17.17
C ALA A 171 -10.10 -5.21 17.63
N ALA A 172 -9.94 -4.93 18.93
CA ALA A 172 -8.94 -3.98 19.42
C ALA A 172 -7.50 -4.39 19.07
N GLY A 173 -7.25 -5.69 18.87
CA GLY A 173 -5.97 -6.20 18.38
C GLY A 173 -5.59 -5.64 17.00
N LEU A 174 -6.57 -5.43 16.11
CA LEU A 174 -6.34 -4.83 14.80
C LEU A 174 -5.87 -3.38 14.92
N LEU A 175 -6.50 -2.59 15.79
CA LEU A 175 -6.11 -1.20 16.00
C LEU A 175 -4.67 -1.12 16.55
N LYS A 176 -4.30 -1.99 17.49
CA LYS A 176 -2.93 -2.06 18.01
C LYS A 176 -1.92 -2.35 16.91
N VAL A 177 -2.16 -3.38 16.09
CA VAL A 177 -1.28 -3.71 14.96
C VAL A 177 -1.20 -2.56 13.96
N ALA A 178 -2.33 -1.95 13.62
CA ALA A 178 -2.38 -0.81 12.71
C ALA A 178 -1.51 0.35 13.18
N LEU A 179 -1.66 0.76 14.44
CA LEU A 179 -0.90 1.88 15.01
C LEU A 179 0.60 1.59 15.05
N VAL A 180 0.99 0.37 15.45
CA VAL A 180 2.40 -0.05 15.46
C VAL A 180 2.98 -0.05 14.05
N CYS A 181 2.29 -0.66 13.08
CA CYS A 181 2.74 -0.70 11.70
C CYS A 181 2.86 0.70 11.09
N ILE A 182 1.88 1.58 11.31
CA ILE A 182 1.93 2.95 10.81
C ILE A 182 3.10 3.71 11.45
N ALA A 183 3.28 3.64 12.77
CA ALA A 183 4.41 4.28 13.44
C ALA A 183 5.77 3.79 12.90
N LEU A 184 5.89 2.48 12.68
CA LEU A 184 7.09 1.88 12.08
C LEU A 184 7.31 2.33 10.63
N ASP A 185 6.26 2.49 9.81
CA ASP A 185 6.36 3.04 8.45
C ASP A 185 7.01 4.43 8.48
N PHE A 186 6.52 5.35 9.31
CA PHE A 186 7.11 6.70 9.43
C PHE A 186 8.58 6.65 9.88
N LEU A 187 8.89 5.85 10.90
CA LEU A 187 10.24 5.75 11.45
C LEU A 187 11.23 5.16 10.44
N LEU A 188 10.86 4.05 9.81
CA LEU A 188 11.70 3.35 8.84
C LEU A 188 11.85 4.16 7.56
N LYS A 189 10.78 4.83 7.10
CA LYS A 189 10.86 5.71 5.93
C LYS A 189 11.81 6.89 6.19
N ALA A 190 11.73 7.53 7.36
CA ALA A 190 12.61 8.64 7.73
C ALA A 190 14.10 8.26 7.86
N THR A 191 14.40 6.98 8.13
CA THR A 191 15.77 6.54 8.47
C THR A 191 16.41 5.68 7.39
N VAL A 192 15.66 4.76 6.80
CA VAL A 192 16.19 3.70 5.93
C VAL A 192 16.07 4.04 4.44
N ALA A 193 15.14 4.91 4.05
CA ALA A 193 14.92 5.24 2.64
C ALA A 193 16.20 5.75 1.96
N ASN A 194 16.78 6.83 2.47
CA ASN A 194 18.02 7.39 1.90
C ASN A 194 19.28 6.63 2.31
N ALA A 195 19.29 6.00 3.49
CA ALA A 195 20.47 5.33 4.01
C ALA A 195 20.74 3.97 3.35
N ILE A 196 19.69 3.24 2.94
CA ILE A 196 19.79 1.86 2.45
C ILE A 196 19.16 1.71 1.07
N TYR A 197 17.89 2.10 0.90
CA TYR A 197 17.16 1.80 -0.34
C TYR A 197 17.66 2.62 -1.53
N GLN A 198 17.88 3.93 -1.34
CA GLN A 198 18.36 4.82 -2.40
C GLN A 198 19.68 4.33 -3.03
N PRO A 199 20.77 4.07 -2.27
CA PRO A 199 22.04 3.68 -2.88
C PRO A 199 21.98 2.31 -3.56
N ILE A 200 21.22 1.35 -3.01
CA ILE A 200 21.03 0.02 -3.60
C ILE A 200 20.29 0.13 -4.93
N LEU A 201 19.16 0.84 -4.95
CA LEU A 201 18.36 1.02 -6.17
C LEU A 201 19.13 1.80 -7.22
N ARG A 202 19.87 2.83 -6.80
CA ARG A 202 20.72 3.64 -7.68
C ARG A 202 21.76 2.79 -8.41
N GLY A 203 22.46 1.93 -7.68
CA GLY A 203 23.45 1.01 -8.26
C GLY A 203 22.85 0.04 -9.29
N ALA A 204 21.58 -0.34 -9.13
CA ALA A 204 20.93 -1.32 -10.02
C ALA A 204 20.37 -0.74 -11.32
N ILE A 205 20.05 0.56 -11.35
CA ILE A 205 19.52 1.23 -12.55
C ILE A 205 20.59 2.02 -13.33
N GLY A 206 21.85 1.97 -12.89
CA GLY A 206 22.99 2.53 -13.63
C GLY A 206 23.02 4.06 -13.72
N VAL A 207 22.52 4.78 -12.70
CA VAL A 207 22.44 6.26 -12.66
C VAL A 207 23.13 6.87 -11.44
#